data_AF-A0AAV8QK74-F1
#
_entry.id   AF-A0AAV8QK74-F1
#
_cell.length_a   1.000
_cell.length_b   1.000
_cell.length_c   1.000
_cell.angle_alpha   90.00
_cell.angle_beta   90.00
_cell.angle_gamma   90.00
#
_symmetry.space_group_name_H-M   'P 1'
#
loop_
_entity.id
_entity.type
_entity.pdbx_description
1 polymer ?
#
loop_
_entity_poly.entity_id
_entity_poly.type
_entity_poly.pdbx_seq_one_letter_code
_entity_poly.pdbx_strand_id
1 'polypeptide(L)'
;MSLGFSLSSFPPFCRKADLLLIPASRPLMAPTKVVAEYAKSGRSACNSCSKAIAAGALRLGSSSKGPRGFDLVRWFHVDCFPTASLALAAADEIVGFSSLKDHEKDALRKLEPSASSNQITEEVHKRCRGAYVKMEAKSSKKPKICVADEAGSEDLAEERPEGQKAGSQLSVNAKHNNLQMDFHISGTKDKYKDATLPPKWIAFRTIIFNEKEDGFHDSERIAAFDFDGCLVNTSVKRIGPDAWSLMYPSIPEKLQELYNEGYKLVIFTNESNIERWKNKRQQAVDSKIGRLENFIKCVKVPIQVFIACGLGKNKDGTDDPFRKPQPGMWKLMEEHFNSSIAVDMDQSFYVGDAAGRTNDHSDADIKFAEAVGLKFYVPEEFFGGIK
;
A
#
# COMPACT_ATOMS: atom_id res chain seq x y z
N MET A 1 -71.38 -15.19 -13.95
CA MET A 1 -71.19 -16.64 -14.21
C MET A 1 -69.81 -17.01 -13.71
N SER A 2 -69.60 -18.27 -13.30
CA SER A 2 -68.41 -18.74 -12.58
C SER A 2 -67.60 -19.74 -13.40
N LEU A 3 -66.47 -20.20 -12.83
CA LEU A 3 -65.54 -21.24 -13.33
C LEU A 3 -64.56 -20.74 -14.42
N GLY A 4 -63.29 -21.16 -14.44
CA GLY A 4 -62.59 -22.03 -13.49
C GLY A 4 -61.08 -22.16 -13.79
N PHE A 5 -60.30 -22.62 -12.80
CA PHE A 5 -58.85 -22.90 -12.92
C PHE A 5 -58.58 -24.21 -13.68
N SER A 6 -57.38 -24.31 -14.29
CA SER A 6 -56.58 -25.55 -14.25
C SER A 6 -55.08 -25.23 -14.44
N LEU A 7 -54.21 -26.20 -14.13
CA LEU A 7 -52.75 -26.03 -13.99
C LEU A 7 -52.00 -27.30 -14.44
N SER A 8 -50.73 -27.11 -14.84
CA SER A 8 -49.65 -28.13 -14.98
C SER A 8 -49.65 -29.10 -16.18
N SER A 9 -48.51 -29.14 -16.90
CA SER A 9 -47.82 -30.37 -17.33
C SER A 9 -46.40 -30.06 -17.88
N PHE A 10 -45.37 -30.65 -17.24
CA PHE A 10 -44.08 -31.00 -17.86
C PHE A 10 -44.24 -32.40 -18.55
N PRO A 11 -43.26 -33.05 -19.23
CA PRO A 11 -41.80 -32.79 -19.42
C PRO A 11 -41.43 -32.85 -20.95
N PRO A 12 -40.20 -33.21 -21.44
CA PRO A 12 -38.93 -33.52 -20.77
C PRO A 12 -37.63 -32.89 -21.32
N PHE A 13 -36.58 -33.08 -20.50
CA PHE A 13 -35.15 -33.05 -20.82
C PHE A 13 -34.78 -33.66 -22.19
N CYS A 14 -33.81 -33.03 -22.87
CA CYS A 14 -32.81 -33.77 -23.67
C CYS A 14 -31.45 -33.06 -23.60
N ARG A 15 -30.34 -33.84 -23.53
CA ARG A 15 -28.98 -33.30 -23.37
C ARG A 15 -28.28 -33.18 -24.73
N LYS A 16 -27.57 -32.07 -24.96
CA LYS A 16 -26.50 -31.83 -25.95
C LYS A 16 -25.98 -30.40 -25.74
N ALA A 17 -24.70 -30.07 -25.90
CA ALA A 17 -23.45 -30.82 -25.80
C ALA A 17 -22.34 -29.78 -25.56
N ASP A 18 -21.21 -30.14 -24.95
CA ASP A 18 -20.19 -29.17 -24.53
C ASP A 18 -19.54 -28.43 -25.71
N LEU A 19 -19.88 -27.14 -25.87
CA LEU A 19 -19.03 -26.19 -26.60
C LEU A 19 -17.89 -25.76 -25.67
N LEU A 20 -16.79 -26.51 -25.74
CA LEU A 20 -15.53 -26.11 -25.12
C LEU A 20 -15.08 -24.78 -25.73
N LEU A 21 -15.10 -23.70 -24.93
CA LEU A 21 -14.48 -22.44 -25.32
C LEU A 21 -12.98 -22.69 -25.51
N ILE A 22 -12.50 -22.49 -26.74
CA ILE A 22 -11.08 -22.38 -27.02
C ILE A 22 -10.55 -21.19 -26.21
N PRO A 23 -9.55 -21.36 -25.32
CA PRO A 23 -8.99 -20.25 -24.59
C PRO A 23 -8.32 -19.29 -25.58
N ALA A 24 -8.87 -18.08 -25.72
CA ALA A 24 -8.33 -17.07 -26.60
C ALA A 24 -6.87 -16.81 -26.23
N SER A 25 -5.98 -16.95 -27.21
CA SER A 25 -4.54 -16.81 -27.01
C SER A 25 -4.21 -15.48 -26.35
N ARG A 26 -3.29 -15.48 -25.37
CA ARG A 26 -2.66 -14.23 -24.91
C ARG A 26 -2.16 -13.47 -26.16
N PRO A 27 -2.38 -12.14 -26.26
CA PRO A 27 -1.69 -11.34 -27.25
C PRO A 27 -0.18 -11.59 -27.13
N LEU A 28 0.48 -11.96 -28.23
CA LEU A 28 1.94 -11.99 -28.24
C LEU A 28 2.42 -10.57 -27.95
N MET A 29 3.18 -10.40 -26.88
CA MET A 29 3.80 -9.12 -26.58
C MET A 29 4.79 -8.78 -27.70
N ALA A 30 4.78 -7.52 -28.14
CA ALA A 30 5.72 -7.04 -29.14
C ALA A 30 7.18 -7.31 -28.69
N PRO A 31 8.09 -7.66 -29.62
CA PRO A 31 9.45 -8.08 -29.28
C PRO A 31 10.17 -7.01 -28.44
N THR A 32 10.65 -7.41 -27.26
CA THR A 32 11.36 -6.54 -26.33
C THR A 32 12.77 -6.28 -26.84
N LYS A 33 12.92 -5.22 -27.62
CA LYS A 33 14.20 -4.79 -28.22
C LYS A 33 15.28 -4.63 -27.14
N VAL A 34 16.37 -5.38 -27.28
CA VAL A 34 17.50 -5.38 -26.35
C VAL A 34 18.48 -4.26 -26.70
N VAL A 35 19.07 -3.64 -25.67
CA VAL A 35 20.02 -2.52 -25.74
C VAL A 35 21.21 -2.85 -24.86
N ALA A 36 22.43 -2.52 -25.29
CA ALA A 36 23.64 -2.64 -24.48
C ALA A 36 24.42 -1.32 -24.49
N GLU A 37 24.80 -0.81 -23.30
CA GLU A 37 25.70 0.33 -23.18
C GLU A 37 26.47 0.31 -21.84
N TYR A 38 27.54 1.08 -21.76
CA TYR A 38 28.17 1.41 -20.49
C TYR A 38 27.31 2.44 -19.72
N ALA A 39 27.16 2.26 -18.42
CA ALA A 39 26.34 3.13 -17.58
C ALA A 39 26.92 4.55 -17.48
N LYS A 40 26.32 5.50 -18.20
CA LYS A 40 26.69 6.92 -18.25
C LYS A 40 26.75 7.62 -16.89
N SER A 41 26.11 7.07 -15.86
CA SER A 41 26.30 7.46 -14.46
C SER A 41 25.86 6.32 -13.53
N GLY A 42 26.35 6.33 -12.28
CA GLY A 42 26.00 5.33 -11.26
C GLY A 42 24.58 5.42 -10.68
N ARG A 43 23.64 6.07 -11.40
CA ARG A 43 22.28 6.40 -10.91
C ARG A 43 21.22 5.35 -11.27
N SER A 44 21.52 4.38 -12.13
CA SER A 44 20.62 3.28 -12.44
C SER A 44 20.77 2.14 -11.45
N ALA A 45 19.66 1.69 -10.86
CA ALA A 45 19.57 0.37 -10.25
C ALA A 45 19.35 -0.71 -11.32
N CYS A 46 19.68 -1.96 -10.98
CA CYS A 46 19.33 -3.14 -11.76
C CYS A 46 17.94 -3.64 -11.38
N ASN A 47 17.05 -3.80 -12.36
CA ASN A 47 15.64 -4.17 -12.16
C ASN A 47 15.42 -5.65 -11.78
N SER A 48 16.48 -6.42 -11.50
CA SER A 48 16.42 -7.80 -10.99
C SER A 48 16.92 -7.88 -9.54
N CYS A 49 18.15 -7.41 -9.27
CA CYS A 49 18.75 -7.49 -7.94
C CYS A 49 18.66 -6.21 -7.10
N SER A 50 18.05 -5.14 -7.62
CA SER A 50 17.90 -3.79 -7.00
C SER A 50 19.18 -3.06 -6.59
N LYS A 51 20.36 -3.64 -6.84
CA LYS A 51 21.66 -3.00 -6.58
C LYS A 51 21.97 -1.93 -7.63
N ALA A 52 22.75 -0.92 -7.26
CA ALA A 52 23.25 0.08 -8.21
C ALA A 52 24.15 -0.55 -9.29
N ILE A 53 24.06 -0.01 -10.50
CA ILE A 53 25.00 -0.26 -11.60
C ILE A 53 26.01 0.89 -11.57
N ALA A 54 27.30 0.59 -11.39
CA ALA A 54 28.35 1.60 -11.27
C ALA A 54 28.56 2.39 -12.57
N ALA A 55 29.02 3.64 -12.47
CA ALA A 55 29.38 4.43 -13.65
C ALA A 55 30.48 3.73 -14.46
N GLY A 56 30.31 3.67 -15.78
CA GLY A 56 31.24 2.97 -16.69
C GLY A 56 31.10 1.44 -16.73
N ALA A 57 30.28 0.82 -15.87
CA ALA A 57 30.01 -0.62 -15.95
C ALA A 57 29.07 -0.95 -17.12
N LEU A 58 29.28 -2.08 -17.79
CA LEU A 58 28.38 -2.58 -18.83
C LEU A 58 27.01 -2.95 -18.25
N ARG A 59 25.93 -2.53 -18.93
CA ARG A 59 24.55 -2.87 -18.58
C ARG A 59 23.74 -3.27 -19.80
N LEU A 60 22.81 -4.20 -19.58
CA LEU A 60 21.83 -4.62 -20.56
C LEU A 60 20.48 -3.96 -20.26
N GLY A 61 19.77 -3.59 -21.31
CA GLY A 61 18.51 -2.86 -21.26
C GLY A 61 17.43 -3.58 -22.06
N SER A 62 16.31 -3.89 -21.44
CA SER A 62 15.11 -4.36 -22.15
C SER A 62 14.24 -3.14 -22.43
N SER A 63 14.06 -2.79 -23.70
CA SER A 63 13.22 -1.65 -24.12
C SER A 63 11.81 -2.11 -24.51
N SER A 64 10.81 -1.36 -24.04
CA SER A 64 9.39 -1.58 -24.34
C SER A 64 8.72 -0.23 -24.64
N LYS A 65 7.95 -0.16 -25.72
CA LYS A 65 7.16 1.05 -26.04
C LYS A 65 6.08 1.27 -24.98
N GLY A 66 6.12 2.41 -24.31
CA GLY A 66 5.08 2.82 -23.37
C GLY A 66 3.81 3.32 -24.06
N PRO A 67 2.70 3.52 -23.34
CA PRO A 67 1.39 3.90 -23.91
C PRO A 67 1.35 5.22 -24.70
N ARG A 68 2.42 6.03 -24.64
CA ARG A 68 2.59 7.30 -25.37
C ARG A 68 3.70 7.24 -26.44
N GLY A 69 4.12 6.05 -26.86
CA GLY A 69 5.12 5.85 -27.91
C GLY A 69 6.59 6.01 -27.49
N PHE A 70 6.88 6.49 -26.29
CA PHE A 70 8.24 6.59 -25.75
C PHE A 70 8.80 5.21 -25.34
N ASP A 71 10.07 4.94 -25.66
CA ASP A 71 10.77 3.71 -25.25
C ASP A 71 11.16 3.76 -23.76
N LEU A 72 10.56 2.88 -22.96
CA LEU A 72 10.94 2.66 -21.56
C LEU A 72 12.01 1.56 -21.51
N VAL A 73 13.23 1.88 -21.08
CA VAL A 73 14.33 0.92 -20.95
C VAL A 73 14.52 0.49 -19.51
N ARG A 74 14.34 -0.81 -19.23
CA ARG A 74 14.62 -1.45 -17.95
C ARG A 74 16.06 -1.94 -17.92
N TRP A 75 16.89 -1.42 -17.03
CA TRP A 75 18.33 -1.71 -16.96
C TRP A 75 18.66 -2.84 -15.98
N PHE A 76 19.69 -3.61 -16.29
CA PHE A 76 20.19 -4.74 -15.50
C PHE A 76 21.73 -4.82 -15.57
N HIS A 77 22.37 -5.39 -14.54
CA HIS A 77 23.73 -5.94 -14.71
C HIS A 77 23.69 -7.09 -15.73
N VAL A 78 24.82 -7.40 -16.38
CA VAL A 78 24.92 -8.46 -17.39
C VAL A 78 24.42 -9.80 -16.84
N ASP A 79 24.92 -10.22 -15.67
CA ASP A 79 24.55 -11.49 -15.01
C ASP A 79 23.14 -11.49 -14.40
N CYS A 80 22.46 -10.33 -14.41
CA CYS A 80 21.11 -10.14 -13.86
C CYS A 80 20.05 -9.90 -14.94
N PHE A 81 20.43 -9.92 -16.22
CA PHE A 81 19.51 -9.76 -17.34
C PHE A 81 18.74 -11.06 -17.61
N PRO A 82 17.45 -11.03 -17.96
CA PRO A 82 16.70 -12.24 -18.29
C PRO A 82 17.28 -12.92 -19.54
N THR A 83 17.88 -14.11 -19.41
CA THR A 83 18.46 -14.85 -20.54
C THR A 83 17.43 -15.19 -21.62
N ALA A 84 16.15 -15.32 -21.25
CA ALA A 84 15.04 -15.47 -22.20
C ALA A 84 14.86 -14.24 -23.13
N SER A 85 15.27 -13.04 -22.71
CA SER A 85 15.27 -11.84 -23.55
C SER A 85 16.50 -11.75 -24.45
N LEU A 86 17.61 -12.42 -24.12
CA LEU A 86 18.74 -12.65 -25.05
C LEU A 86 18.37 -13.73 -26.08
N ALA A 87 17.68 -14.80 -25.67
CA ALA A 87 17.18 -15.83 -26.58
C ALA A 87 16.12 -15.36 -27.61
N LEU A 88 15.70 -14.08 -27.53
CA LEU A 88 14.73 -13.44 -28.42
C LEU A 88 15.34 -12.34 -29.31
N ALA A 89 16.66 -12.12 -29.26
CA ALA A 89 17.38 -11.16 -30.09
C ALA A 89 18.83 -11.63 -30.30
N ALA A 90 19.25 -11.82 -31.54
CA ALA A 90 20.63 -12.26 -31.83
C ALA A 90 21.65 -11.22 -31.31
N ALA A 91 22.86 -11.66 -30.95
CA ALA A 91 23.85 -10.77 -30.30
C ALA A 91 24.17 -9.49 -31.11
N ASP A 92 24.04 -9.53 -32.44
CA ASP A 92 24.21 -8.42 -33.38
C ASP A 92 22.95 -7.54 -33.57
N GLU A 93 21.75 -8.02 -33.21
CA GLU A 93 20.52 -7.22 -33.16
C GLU A 93 20.45 -6.31 -31.91
N ILE A 94 21.32 -6.54 -30.92
CA ILE A 94 21.38 -5.76 -29.68
C ILE A 94 21.84 -4.32 -29.97
N VAL A 95 20.96 -3.34 -29.78
CA VAL A 95 21.28 -1.94 -30.09
C VAL A 95 22.37 -1.41 -29.14
N GLY A 96 23.47 -0.96 -29.73
CA GLY A 96 24.68 -0.49 -29.02
C GLY A 96 25.82 -1.51 -28.96
N PHE A 97 25.60 -2.77 -29.36
CA PHE A 97 26.61 -3.84 -29.36
C PHE A 97 27.89 -3.49 -30.13
N SER A 98 27.76 -2.79 -31.26
CA SER A 98 28.88 -2.29 -32.07
C SER A 98 29.87 -1.43 -31.27
N SER A 99 29.37 -0.68 -30.29
CA SER A 99 30.10 0.33 -29.51
C SER A 99 30.73 -0.24 -28.22
N LEU A 100 30.64 -1.55 -28.00
CA LEU A 100 31.31 -2.24 -26.88
C LEU A 100 32.76 -2.59 -27.23
N LYS A 101 33.60 -2.79 -26.22
CA LYS A 101 34.94 -3.39 -26.38
C LYS A 101 34.82 -4.86 -26.77
N ASP A 102 35.71 -5.37 -27.60
CA ASP A 102 35.52 -6.68 -28.24
C ASP A 102 35.51 -7.86 -27.24
N HIS A 103 36.27 -7.78 -26.14
CA HIS A 103 36.21 -8.77 -25.06
C HIS A 103 34.83 -8.88 -24.38
N GLU A 104 34.01 -7.83 -24.42
CA GLU A 104 32.65 -7.81 -23.87
C GLU A 104 31.61 -8.25 -24.92
N LYS A 105 31.86 -7.99 -26.21
CA LYS A 105 31.09 -8.57 -27.31
C LYS A 105 31.15 -10.11 -27.26
N ASP A 106 32.34 -10.66 -27.04
CA ASP A 106 32.56 -12.11 -26.94
C ASP A 106 32.09 -12.71 -25.60
N ALA A 107 31.89 -11.90 -24.56
CA ALA A 107 31.23 -12.32 -23.34
C ALA A 107 29.70 -12.44 -23.54
N LEU A 108 29.08 -11.47 -24.22
CA LEU A 108 27.65 -11.50 -24.54
C LEU A 108 27.28 -12.64 -25.49
N ARG A 109 28.11 -12.92 -26.51
CA ARG A 109 27.96 -14.08 -27.42
C ARG A 109 28.00 -15.44 -26.68
N LYS A 110 28.62 -15.52 -25.51
CA LYS A 110 28.67 -16.74 -24.68
C LYS A 110 27.45 -16.91 -23.75
N LEU A 111 26.51 -15.96 -23.77
CA LEU A 111 25.27 -16.02 -22.99
C LEU A 111 24.04 -16.44 -23.81
N GLU A 112 24.21 -16.78 -25.09
CA GLU A 112 23.16 -17.40 -25.89
C GLU A 112 22.90 -18.84 -25.40
N PRO A 113 21.65 -19.21 -25.04
CA PRO A 113 21.33 -20.59 -24.70
C PRO A 113 21.28 -21.44 -25.96
N SER A 114 22.15 -22.46 -26.05
CA SER A 114 22.16 -23.43 -27.14
C SER A 114 20.83 -24.17 -27.24
N ALA A 115 20.00 -23.83 -28.21
CA ALA A 115 18.68 -24.41 -28.40
C ALA A 115 18.77 -25.89 -28.82
N SER A 116 18.35 -26.82 -27.95
CA SER A 116 18.26 -28.25 -28.29
C SER A 116 17.23 -29.00 -27.43
N SER A 117 16.08 -29.28 -28.06
CA SER A 117 14.98 -30.17 -27.66
C SER A 117 14.15 -29.86 -26.41
N ASN A 118 12.84 -30.06 -26.57
CA ASN A 118 11.87 -30.25 -25.50
C ASN A 118 11.79 -31.74 -25.09
N GLN A 119 10.93 -32.01 -24.09
CA GLN A 119 10.46 -33.32 -23.59
C GLN A 119 11.45 -34.11 -22.70
N ILE A 120 11.07 -34.30 -21.44
CA ILE A 120 10.41 -35.55 -20.96
C ILE A 120 9.60 -35.22 -19.68
N THR A 121 8.61 -36.05 -19.37
CA THR A 121 7.66 -35.90 -18.25
C THR A 121 8.21 -36.41 -16.91
N GLU A 122 7.36 -36.37 -15.88
CA GLU A 122 7.58 -36.80 -14.49
C GLU A 122 8.34 -38.14 -14.32
N GLU A 123 9.21 -38.24 -13.29
CA GLU A 123 9.00 -39.21 -12.19
C GLU A 123 9.98 -39.07 -10.98
N VAL A 124 9.49 -39.56 -9.82
CA VAL A 124 10.21 -40.16 -8.66
C VAL A 124 11.43 -39.44 -8.04
N HIS A 125 11.14 -38.44 -7.20
CA HIS A 125 11.17 -38.61 -5.73
C HIS A 125 12.26 -39.51 -5.08
N LYS A 126 13.54 -39.06 -4.99
CA LYS A 126 14.44 -39.40 -3.84
C LYS A 126 15.73 -38.57 -3.74
N ARG A 127 16.20 -38.41 -2.49
CA ARG A 127 17.45 -37.73 -2.03
C ARG A 127 17.50 -36.20 -2.30
N CYS A 128 18.11 -35.38 -1.43
CA CYS A 128 18.86 -35.68 -0.20
C CYS A 128 18.16 -35.17 1.07
N ARG A 129 18.13 -36.00 2.12
CA ARG A 129 18.07 -35.53 3.52
C ARG A 129 19.51 -35.37 4.03
N GLY A 130 19.77 -34.29 4.78
CA GLY A 130 20.78 -34.25 5.84
C GLY A 130 22.26 -34.25 5.44
N ALA A 131 22.93 -33.12 5.70
CA ALA A 131 24.38 -33.03 5.87
C ALA A 131 24.72 -31.96 6.94
N TYR A 132 24.09 -32.04 8.11
CA TYR A 132 24.40 -31.18 9.26
C TYR A 132 25.71 -31.67 9.90
N VAL A 133 26.86 -31.13 9.45
CA VAL A 133 28.17 -31.54 9.96
C VAL A 133 28.44 -30.90 11.32
N LYS A 134 28.19 -31.69 12.35
CA LYS A 134 28.49 -31.44 13.76
C LYS A 134 30.00 -31.43 14.00
N MET A 135 30.53 -30.36 14.63
CA MET A 135 31.83 -30.41 15.33
C MET A 135 31.59 -30.59 16.83
N GLU A 136 32.20 -31.62 17.43
CA GLU A 136 32.09 -31.86 18.88
C GLU A 136 33.29 -32.68 19.41
N ALA A 137 34.01 -32.11 20.37
CA ALA A 137 34.85 -32.79 21.35
C ALA A 137 34.76 -31.96 22.64
N LYS A 138 34.11 -32.45 23.72
CA LYS A 138 34.66 -33.31 24.78
C LYS A 138 35.81 -32.63 25.56
N SER A 139 35.79 -32.49 26.89
CA SER A 139 34.76 -32.75 27.94
C SER A 139 35.12 -31.85 29.18
N SER A 140 34.69 -31.92 30.46
CA SER A 140 34.47 -33.03 31.44
C SER A 140 33.89 -32.49 32.78
N LYS A 141 33.71 -33.39 33.77
CA LYS A 141 33.67 -33.15 35.24
C LYS A 141 32.48 -32.36 35.85
N LYS A 142 31.45 -33.14 36.25
CA LYS A 142 30.72 -33.03 37.56
C LYS A 142 31.50 -33.86 38.63
N PRO A 143 31.07 -34.03 39.92
CA PRO A 143 29.85 -33.58 40.63
C PRO A 143 30.10 -32.94 42.04
N LYS A 144 29.01 -32.52 42.73
CA LYS A 144 28.74 -32.79 44.17
C LYS A 144 27.28 -32.43 44.56
N ILE A 145 26.86 -32.78 45.79
CA ILE A 145 25.46 -32.81 46.30
C ILE A 145 25.40 -32.36 47.77
N CYS A 146 24.42 -31.52 48.12
CA CYS A 146 23.74 -31.39 49.44
C CYS A 146 22.63 -30.30 49.35
N VAL A 147 21.70 -30.11 50.31
CA VAL A 147 20.59 -30.96 50.84
C VAL A 147 19.83 -30.14 51.91
N ALA A 148 18.48 -30.18 51.90
CA ALA A 148 17.52 -29.66 52.92
C ALA A 148 17.59 -28.14 53.27
N ASP A 149 16.66 -27.48 53.99
CA ASP A 149 15.41 -27.83 54.71
C ASP A 149 14.23 -26.94 54.14
N GLU A 150 12.92 -27.24 54.19
CA GLU A 150 11.94 -27.42 55.30
C GLU A 150 11.88 -26.21 56.28
N ALA A 151 10.73 -25.64 56.70
CA ALA A 151 9.28 -25.85 56.44
C ALA A 151 8.54 -24.47 56.34
N GLY A 152 7.31 -24.33 55.84
CA GLY A 152 6.02 -24.49 56.58
C GLY A 152 5.42 -23.11 56.97
N SER A 153 4.10 -22.85 57.01
CA SER A 153 2.90 -23.67 56.71
C SER A 153 1.62 -22.78 56.60
N GLU A 154 0.60 -23.26 55.87
CA GLU A 154 -0.88 -23.06 56.06
C GLU A 154 -1.46 -21.61 56.15
N ASP A 155 -2.30 -21.13 55.22
CA ASP A 155 -3.73 -21.45 54.91
C ASP A 155 -4.73 -20.46 55.60
N LEU A 156 -5.94 -20.13 55.11
CA LEU A 156 -7.05 -20.98 54.63
C LEU A 156 -7.90 -20.34 53.50
N ALA A 157 -8.78 -21.17 52.91
CA ALA A 157 -9.85 -20.84 51.95
C ALA A 157 -11.11 -20.23 52.65
N GLU A 158 -12.26 -19.93 52.04
CA GLU A 158 -12.80 -20.21 50.68
C GLU A 158 -13.35 -18.87 50.05
N GLU A 159 -14.50 -18.66 49.38
CA GLU A 159 -15.72 -19.42 49.04
C GLU A 159 -16.24 -19.00 47.64
N ARG A 160 -17.24 -19.70 47.10
CA ARG A 160 -17.88 -19.45 45.80
C ARG A 160 -19.30 -20.04 45.77
N PRO A 161 -20.27 -19.36 45.14
CA PRO A 161 -21.43 -20.05 44.56
C PRO A 161 -21.59 -19.83 43.05
N GLU A 162 -22.39 -20.70 42.42
CA GLU A 162 -22.61 -20.77 40.97
C GLU A 162 -23.98 -20.21 40.53
N GLY A 163 -24.14 -19.94 39.23
CA GLY A 163 -25.41 -19.60 38.58
C GLY A 163 -25.42 -20.05 37.12
N GLN A 164 -26.56 -20.52 36.60
CA GLN A 164 -26.59 -21.40 35.41
C GLN A 164 -27.23 -20.80 34.14
N LYS A 165 -26.59 -21.10 33.00
CA LYS A 165 -27.15 -21.54 31.70
C LYS A 165 -28.46 -20.91 31.20
N ALA A 166 -28.36 -20.26 30.03
CA ALA A 166 -29.14 -20.65 28.84
C ALA A 166 -28.39 -20.19 27.58
N GLY A 167 -28.59 -20.86 26.45
CA GLY A 167 -27.98 -20.48 25.18
C GLY A 167 -28.89 -20.76 24.00
N SER A 168 -28.81 -19.90 22.98
CA SER A 168 -29.22 -20.22 21.61
C SER A 168 -28.23 -19.56 20.65
N GLN A 169 -27.89 -20.26 19.56
CA GLN A 169 -26.83 -19.87 18.62
C GLN A 169 -27.35 -20.03 17.20
N LEU A 170 -27.45 -18.92 16.45
CA LEU A 170 -27.68 -18.82 15.00
C LEU A 170 -27.46 -17.33 14.63
N SER A 171 -26.24 -16.79 14.50
CA SER A 171 -25.14 -17.09 13.57
C SER A 171 -25.39 -16.67 12.10
N VAL A 172 -25.10 -15.41 11.78
CA VAL A 172 -24.59 -14.98 10.47
C VAL A 172 -23.34 -14.15 10.73
N ASN A 173 -22.30 -14.29 9.90
CA ASN A 173 -20.99 -13.67 10.14
C ASN A 173 -20.89 -12.27 9.54
N ALA A 174 -20.39 -11.33 10.33
CA ALA A 174 -19.56 -10.23 9.85
C ALA A 174 -18.33 -10.13 10.77
N LYS A 175 -17.15 -10.58 10.30
CA LYS A 175 -15.90 -10.48 11.06
C LYS A 175 -15.31 -9.07 10.96
N HIS A 176 -15.97 -8.09 11.56
CA HIS A 176 -15.27 -6.86 11.94
C HIS A 176 -14.23 -7.22 13.00
N ASN A 177 -12.96 -7.18 12.64
CA ASN A 177 -11.88 -7.10 13.62
C ASN A 177 -12.06 -5.77 14.36
N ASN A 178 -12.76 -5.80 15.49
CA ASN A 178 -13.01 -4.60 16.27
C ASN A 178 -11.73 -4.19 17.03
N LEU A 179 -10.81 -3.57 16.28
CA LEU A 179 -9.85 -2.63 16.81
C LEU A 179 -10.63 -1.43 17.36
N GLN A 180 -11.13 -1.60 18.59
CA GLN A 180 -11.60 -0.51 19.43
C GLN A 180 -10.37 0.32 19.79
N MET A 181 -10.31 1.55 19.28
CA MET A 181 -9.18 2.43 19.55
C MET A 181 -9.48 3.20 20.82
N ASP A 182 -8.79 2.86 21.92
CA ASP A 182 -8.79 3.68 23.13
C ASP A 182 -8.09 5.02 22.86
N PHE A 183 -8.80 5.92 22.19
CA PHE A 183 -8.47 7.33 22.07
C PHE A 183 -9.03 8.05 23.29
N HIS A 184 -8.15 8.80 23.95
CA HIS A 184 -8.49 9.60 25.11
C HIS A 184 -7.79 10.94 24.98
N ILE A 185 -8.51 12.03 25.21
CA ILE A 185 -8.00 13.39 24.90
C ILE A 185 -6.74 13.71 25.71
N SER A 186 -6.61 13.25 26.96
CA SER A 186 -5.36 13.42 27.74
C SER A 186 -4.15 12.61 27.23
N GLY A 187 -4.34 11.73 26.24
CA GLY A 187 -3.28 11.04 25.52
C GLY A 187 -2.72 11.80 24.31
N THR A 188 -3.33 12.93 23.93
CA THR A 188 -2.85 13.80 22.86
C THR A 188 -1.69 14.70 23.34
N LYS A 189 -0.94 15.28 22.40
CA LYS A 189 0.29 16.04 22.68
C LYS A 189 0.49 17.19 21.69
N ASP A 190 1.05 18.29 22.18
CA ASP A 190 1.58 19.43 21.40
C ASP A 190 2.83 19.09 20.56
N LYS A 191 3.36 17.86 20.69
CA LYS A 191 4.59 17.42 20.02
C LYS A 191 4.47 16.03 19.44
N TYR A 192 4.89 15.87 18.19
CA TYR A 192 5.16 14.56 17.61
C TYR A 192 6.61 14.16 17.88
N LYS A 193 6.81 13.43 18.99
CA LYS A 193 8.10 12.92 19.47
C LYS A 193 9.04 14.04 19.89
N ASP A 194 10.01 14.40 19.04
CA ASP A 194 10.97 15.49 19.26
C ASP A 194 10.63 16.77 18.47
N ALA A 195 9.64 16.71 17.57
CA ALA A 195 9.16 17.86 16.81
C ALA A 195 7.97 18.52 17.50
N THR A 196 8.03 19.85 17.63
CA THR A 196 6.93 20.69 18.12
C THR A 196 5.91 20.88 17.00
N LEU A 197 4.63 20.82 17.33
CA LEU A 197 3.55 21.12 16.37
C LEU A 197 3.18 22.61 16.44
N PRO A 198 2.72 23.22 15.35
CA PRO A 198 2.14 24.57 15.41
C PRO A 198 0.82 24.58 16.19
N PRO A 199 0.33 25.75 16.63
CA PRO A 199 -0.93 25.85 17.38
C PRO A 199 -2.10 25.20 16.63
N LYS A 200 -3.06 24.64 17.38
CA LYS A 200 -4.19 23.85 16.87
C LYS A 200 -3.81 22.52 16.18
N TRP A 201 -2.58 22.04 16.27
CA TRP A 201 -2.19 20.71 15.80
C TRP A 201 -1.71 19.84 16.96
N ILE A 202 -2.26 18.63 17.05
CA ILE A 202 -1.95 17.67 18.12
C ILE A 202 -1.63 16.28 17.58
N ALA A 203 -0.77 15.57 18.30
CA ALA A 203 -0.34 14.21 18.01
C ALA A 203 -0.99 13.19 18.95
N PHE A 204 -1.34 12.02 18.43
CA PHE A 204 -1.73 10.84 19.21
C PHE A 204 -1.05 9.61 18.61
N ARG A 205 -0.38 8.79 19.44
CA ARG A 205 0.36 7.57 18.99
C ARG A 205 1.27 7.81 17.76
N THR A 206 0.81 7.48 16.55
CA THR A 206 1.52 7.66 15.26
C THR A 206 0.82 8.58 14.26
N ILE A 207 -0.27 9.25 14.67
CA ILE A 207 -1.05 10.21 13.87
C ILE A 207 -0.86 11.65 14.39
N ILE A 208 -0.90 12.64 13.49
CA ILE A 208 -1.06 14.07 13.79
C ILE A 208 -2.37 14.55 13.13
N PHE A 209 -3.12 15.44 13.79
CA PHE A 209 -4.33 16.04 13.23
C PHE A 209 -4.53 17.47 13.77
N ASN A 210 -5.35 18.28 13.08
CA ASN A 210 -5.76 19.58 13.60
C ASN A 210 -6.93 19.45 14.59
N GLU A 211 -6.93 20.29 15.61
CA GLU A 211 -8.02 20.43 16.56
C GLU A 211 -9.26 21.02 15.87
N LYS A 212 -10.44 20.74 16.44
CA LYS A 212 -11.70 21.24 15.89
C LYS A 212 -11.85 22.73 16.15
N GLU A 213 -11.52 23.53 15.13
CA GLU A 213 -11.85 24.96 15.05
C GLU A 213 -13.36 25.24 14.99
N ASP A 214 -13.76 26.42 15.47
CA ASP A 214 -15.09 26.97 15.22
C ASP A 214 -15.34 27.10 13.70
N GLY A 215 -16.47 26.56 13.23
CA GLY A 215 -16.81 26.48 11.80
C GLY A 215 -16.70 25.09 11.18
N PHE A 216 -16.11 24.11 11.88
CA PHE A 216 -16.27 22.70 11.53
C PHE A 216 -17.69 22.21 11.85
N HIS A 217 -18.55 22.16 10.83
CA HIS A 217 -19.77 21.37 10.91
C HIS A 217 -19.47 19.87 11.03
N ASP A 218 -20.39 19.16 11.67
CA ASP A 218 -20.49 17.71 11.60
C ASP A 218 -21.60 17.36 10.62
N SER A 219 -21.48 16.23 9.93
CA SER A 219 -22.40 15.88 8.85
C SER A 219 -22.52 14.37 8.71
N GLU A 220 -23.69 13.91 8.28
CA GLU A 220 -23.88 12.54 7.80
C GLU A 220 -23.15 12.31 6.46
N ARG A 221 -22.84 13.37 5.71
CA ARG A 221 -22.18 13.30 4.40
C ARG A 221 -20.72 13.74 4.51
N ILE A 222 -19.80 12.83 4.20
CA ILE A 222 -18.35 13.04 4.29
C ILE A 222 -17.73 13.02 2.89
N ALA A 223 -17.08 14.12 2.50
CA ALA A 223 -16.24 14.18 1.32
C ALA A 223 -14.78 14.09 1.77
N ALA A 224 -14.15 12.93 1.53
CA ALA A 224 -12.82 12.64 2.04
C ALA A 224 -11.77 12.50 0.91
N PHE A 225 -10.54 12.93 1.17
CA PHE A 225 -9.50 13.08 0.14
C PHE A 225 -8.12 12.59 0.62
N ASP A 226 -7.24 12.15 -0.29
CA ASP A 226 -5.77 12.28 -0.08
C ASP A 226 -5.31 13.71 -0.41
N PHE A 227 -4.04 14.02 -0.14
CA PHE A 227 -3.41 15.31 -0.38
C PHE A 227 -2.36 15.29 -1.51
N ASP A 228 -1.38 14.39 -1.46
CA ASP A 228 -0.14 14.42 -2.25
C ASP A 228 -0.28 13.64 -3.57
N GLY A 229 -0.86 14.29 -4.58
CA GLY A 229 -1.22 13.68 -5.87
C GLY A 229 -2.73 13.72 -6.15
N CYS A 230 -3.54 13.87 -5.11
CA CYS A 230 -4.98 14.10 -5.23
C CYS A 230 -5.35 15.58 -5.26
N LEU A 231 -5.11 16.31 -4.17
CA LEU A 231 -5.47 17.73 -4.05
C LEU A 231 -4.34 18.67 -4.52
N VAL A 232 -3.08 18.27 -4.29
CA VAL A 232 -1.91 19.08 -4.62
C VAL A 232 -0.81 18.25 -5.29
N ASN A 233 -0.16 18.85 -6.29
CA ASN A 233 1.11 18.36 -6.81
C ASN A 233 2.26 18.93 -5.95
N THR A 234 2.93 18.04 -5.23
CA THR A 234 4.03 18.31 -4.30
C THR A 234 5.37 17.78 -4.82
N SER A 235 5.40 17.20 -6.02
CA SER A 235 6.61 16.77 -6.75
C SER A 235 7.35 17.95 -7.38
N VAL A 236 7.55 19.01 -6.59
CA VAL A 236 8.27 20.22 -7.00
C VAL A 236 9.76 20.12 -6.63
N LYS A 237 10.62 20.87 -7.32
CA LYS A 237 12.08 20.90 -7.07
C LYS A 237 12.49 21.62 -5.77
N ARG A 238 11.58 21.76 -4.80
CA ARG A 238 11.73 22.54 -3.56
C ARG A 238 11.22 21.71 -2.38
N ILE A 239 11.66 22.04 -1.16
CA ILE A 239 11.16 21.48 0.10
C ILE A 239 10.76 22.67 0.98
N GLY A 240 9.64 22.57 1.70
CA GLY A 240 9.11 23.65 2.54
C GLY A 240 7.58 23.68 2.60
N PRO A 241 6.98 24.69 3.25
CA PRO A 241 5.52 24.87 3.32
C PRO A 241 4.91 25.33 1.98
N ASP A 242 5.69 26.02 1.13
CA ASP A 242 5.28 26.52 -0.19
C ASP A 242 5.73 25.60 -1.34
N ALA A 243 6.06 24.34 -1.00
CA ALA A 243 6.52 23.32 -1.94
C ALA A 243 5.33 22.52 -2.53
N TRP A 244 4.36 23.23 -3.11
CA TRP A 244 3.16 22.63 -3.69
C TRP A 244 2.56 23.49 -4.81
N SER A 245 1.57 22.92 -5.50
CA SER A 245 0.67 23.57 -6.46
C SER A 245 -0.66 22.79 -6.48
N LEU A 246 -1.78 23.41 -6.87
CA LEU A 246 -3.04 22.67 -7.03
C LEU A 246 -2.88 21.56 -8.08
N MET A 247 -3.45 20.38 -7.83
CA MET A 247 -3.43 19.28 -8.81
C MET A 247 -4.31 19.59 -10.03
N TYR A 248 -5.47 20.22 -9.80
CA TYR A 248 -6.38 20.75 -10.82
C TYR A 248 -6.87 22.16 -10.41
N PRO A 249 -7.02 23.12 -11.35
CA PRO A 249 -7.52 24.47 -11.03
C PRO A 249 -8.93 24.52 -10.45
N SER A 250 -9.73 23.48 -10.69
CA SER A 250 -11.13 23.31 -10.26
C SER A 250 -11.30 22.95 -8.78
N ILE A 251 -10.22 22.61 -8.06
CA ILE A 251 -10.28 22.12 -6.68
C ILE A 251 -10.87 23.12 -5.67
N PRO A 252 -10.48 24.41 -5.66
CA PRO A 252 -11.03 25.38 -4.70
C PRO A 252 -12.54 25.56 -4.84
N GLU A 253 -13.04 25.60 -6.08
CA GLU A 253 -14.46 25.73 -6.42
C GLU A 253 -15.23 24.48 -5.98
N LYS A 254 -14.79 23.29 -6.39
CA LYS A 254 -15.45 22.02 -6.02
C LYS A 254 -15.47 21.73 -4.53
N LEU A 255 -14.46 22.15 -3.78
CA LEU A 255 -14.47 22.03 -2.31
C LEU A 255 -15.41 23.07 -1.66
N GLN A 256 -15.57 24.26 -2.24
CA GLN A 256 -16.58 25.23 -1.81
C GLN A 256 -18.00 24.75 -2.12
N GLU A 257 -18.25 24.17 -3.30
CA GLU A 257 -19.52 23.54 -3.67
C GLU A 257 -19.93 22.46 -2.65
N LEU A 258 -19.06 21.47 -2.42
CA LEU A 258 -19.30 20.38 -1.46
C LEU A 258 -19.56 20.88 -0.02
N TYR A 259 -18.79 21.87 0.44
CA TYR A 259 -19.00 22.45 1.77
C TYR A 259 -20.37 23.15 1.88
N ASN A 260 -20.76 23.90 0.84
CA ASN A 260 -22.06 24.58 0.76
C ASN A 260 -23.24 23.59 0.61
N GLU A 261 -23.02 22.44 -0.02
CA GLU A 261 -23.98 21.31 -0.05
C GLU A 261 -24.09 20.58 1.29
N GLY A 262 -23.24 20.90 2.27
CA GLY A 262 -23.25 20.32 3.62
C GLY A 262 -22.35 19.11 3.83
N TYR A 263 -21.38 18.84 2.95
CA TYR A 263 -20.38 17.79 3.18
C TYR A 263 -19.31 18.26 4.18
N LYS A 264 -19.04 17.43 5.19
CA LYS A 264 -17.82 17.58 6.00
C LYS A 264 -16.61 17.24 5.13
N LEU A 265 -15.70 18.20 4.97
CA LEU A 265 -14.46 18.00 4.20
C LEU A 265 -13.35 17.41 5.08
N VAL A 266 -12.76 16.28 4.65
CA VAL A 266 -11.72 15.58 5.41
C VAL A 266 -10.52 15.20 4.53
N ILE A 267 -9.29 15.39 5.02
CA ILE A 267 -8.05 14.90 4.40
C ILE A 267 -7.46 13.77 5.23
N PHE A 268 -7.21 12.63 4.59
CA PHE A 268 -6.53 11.45 5.14
C PHE A 268 -5.24 11.21 4.36
N THR A 269 -4.07 11.51 4.94
CA THR A 269 -2.78 11.48 4.22
C THR A 269 -1.66 10.72 4.93
N ASN A 270 -0.80 10.06 4.15
CA ASN A 270 0.21 9.07 4.58
C ASN A 270 1.66 9.65 4.63
N GLU A 271 2.03 10.44 5.63
CA GLU A 271 3.35 11.13 5.67
C GLU A 271 4.46 10.36 6.42
N SER A 272 4.97 9.26 5.83
CA SER A 272 6.02 8.46 6.50
C SER A 272 7.37 9.18 6.68
N ASN A 273 7.61 10.31 6.02
CA ASN A 273 8.88 11.04 6.14
C ASN A 273 9.06 11.64 7.55
N ILE A 274 7.96 12.04 8.21
CA ILE A 274 7.97 12.51 9.60
C ILE A 274 8.57 11.43 10.53
N GLU A 275 8.24 10.15 10.34
CA GLU A 275 8.85 9.11 11.18
C GLU A 275 10.24 8.67 10.70
N ARG A 276 10.48 8.59 9.38
CA ARG A 276 11.78 8.18 8.82
C ARG A 276 12.89 9.17 9.15
N TRP A 277 12.65 10.47 8.98
CA TRP A 277 13.71 11.49 8.98
C TRP A 277 14.01 12.03 10.38
N LYS A 278 14.43 11.16 11.31
CA LYS A 278 14.67 11.50 12.73
C LYS A 278 15.40 12.85 12.93
N ASN A 279 16.56 13.02 12.28
CA ASN A 279 17.41 14.22 12.42
C ASN A 279 16.87 15.46 11.65
N LYS A 280 15.71 15.35 11.00
CA LYS A 280 15.03 16.41 10.25
C LYS A 280 13.51 16.40 10.53
N ARG A 281 13.06 15.83 11.65
CA ARG A 281 11.64 15.61 11.88
C ARG A 281 10.84 16.91 11.91
N GLN A 282 11.37 17.95 12.55
CA GLN A 282 10.77 19.28 12.54
C GLN A 282 10.57 19.77 11.10
N GLN A 283 11.61 19.78 10.26
CA GLN A 283 11.52 20.16 8.84
C GLN A 283 10.48 19.33 8.04
N ALA A 284 10.27 18.05 8.37
CA ALA A 284 9.23 17.22 7.75
C ALA A 284 7.82 17.60 8.23
N VAL A 285 7.65 17.88 9.53
CA VAL A 285 6.41 18.39 10.15
C VAL A 285 6.06 19.76 9.57
N ASP A 286 6.98 20.73 9.63
CA ASP A 286 6.82 22.10 9.12
C ASP A 286 6.42 22.09 7.63
N SER A 287 7.09 21.27 6.83
CA SER A 287 6.82 21.16 5.40
C SER A 287 5.50 20.45 5.10
N LYS A 288 5.04 19.48 5.89
CA LYS A 288 3.72 18.85 5.67
C LYS A 288 2.58 19.74 6.16
N ILE A 289 2.63 20.19 7.41
CA ILE A 289 1.58 21.00 8.02
C ILE A 289 1.46 22.35 7.31
N GLY A 290 2.58 23.03 7.01
CA GLY A 290 2.54 24.30 6.28
C GLY A 290 1.97 24.18 4.86
N ARG A 291 2.19 23.06 4.15
CA ARG A 291 1.53 22.79 2.87
C ARG A 291 0.01 22.64 3.05
N LEU A 292 -0.43 21.90 4.07
CA LEU A 292 -1.85 21.69 4.38
C LEU A 292 -2.55 22.99 4.78
N GLU A 293 -1.95 23.79 5.67
CA GLU A 293 -2.48 25.09 6.05
C GLU A 293 -2.55 26.07 4.87
N ASN A 294 -1.50 26.13 4.04
CA ASN A 294 -1.48 27.02 2.87
C ASN A 294 -2.51 26.58 1.82
N PHE A 295 -2.77 25.29 1.69
CA PHE A 295 -3.88 24.76 0.89
C PHE A 295 -5.25 25.17 1.47
N ILE A 296 -5.49 24.98 2.76
CA ILE A 296 -6.76 25.37 3.44
C ILE A 296 -7.01 26.89 3.27
N LYS A 297 -5.99 27.72 3.48
CA LYS A 297 -6.04 29.18 3.25
C LYS A 297 -6.33 29.54 1.78
N CYS A 298 -5.94 28.70 0.83
CA CYS A 298 -6.20 28.88 -0.60
C CYS A 298 -7.63 28.50 -1.00
N VAL A 299 -8.16 27.38 -0.48
CA VAL A 299 -9.51 26.90 -0.80
C VAL A 299 -10.62 27.54 0.03
N LYS A 300 -10.29 28.21 1.14
CA LYS A 300 -11.19 29.06 1.95
C LYS A 300 -12.39 28.34 2.58
N VAL A 301 -12.30 27.03 2.74
CA VAL A 301 -13.25 26.20 3.49
C VAL A 301 -12.52 25.43 4.59
N PRO A 302 -13.15 25.17 5.75
CA PRO A 302 -12.53 24.42 6.83
C PRO A 302 -12.41 22.94 6.43
N ILE A 303 -11.22 22.35 6.60
CA ILE A 303 -10.96 20.94 6.30
C ILE A 303 -10.30 20.26 7.51
N GLN A 304 -10.91 19.15 7.96
CA GLN A 304 -10.39 18.34 9.05
C GLN A 304 -9.29 17.43 8.50
N VAL A 305 -8.10 17.44 9.08
CA VAL A 305 -6.91 16.80 8.52
C VAL A 305 -6.34 15.75 9.46
N PHE A 306 -6.01 14.59 8.92
CA PHE A 306 -5.41 13.45 9.60
C PHE A 306 -4.16 12.99 8.84
N ILE A 307 -3.03 12.97 9.53
CA ILE A 307 -1.69 12.69 8.99
C ILE A 307 -1.13 11.43 9.65
N ALA A 308 -1.22 10.29 8.97
CA ALA A 308 -0.60 9.04 9.40
C ALA A 308 0.92 9.07 9.17
N CYS A 309 1.67 9.35 10.23
CA CYS A 309 3.13 9.49 10.17
C CYS A 309 3.86 8.13 10.19
N GLY A 310 3.16 7.04 10.49
CA GLY A 310 3.69 5.70 10.65
C GLY A 310 4.36 5.10 9.41
N LEU A 311 5.29 4.18 9.65
CA LEU A 311 6.04 3.45 8.60
C LEU A 311 5.24 2.33 7.94
N GLY A 312 4.04 2.03 8.43
CA GLY A 312 3.16 0.96 7.96
C GLY A 312 3.30 -0.33 8.77
N LYS A 313 4.48 -0.62 9.32
CA LYS A 313 4.67 -1.63 10.35
C LYS A 313 5.29 -1.05 11.62
N ASN A 314 4.77 -1.49 12.76
CA ASN A 314 5.24 -1.21 14.10
C ASN A 314 6.44 -2.11 14.46
N LYS A 315 7.08 -1.83 15.61
CA LYS A 315 8.27 -2.59 16.07
C LYS A 315 7.98 -4.05 16.43
N ASP A 316 6.72 -4.35 16.77
CA ASP A 316 6.21 -5.69 17.08
C ASP A 316 5.77 -6.48 15.82
N GLY A 317 5.86 -5.87 14.63
CA GLY A 317 5.46 -6.47 13.35
C GLY A 317 3.98 -6.28 12.98
N THR A 318 3.15 -5.73 13.88
CA THR A 318 1.77 -5.30 13.56
C THR A 318 1.77 -4.16 12.55
N ASP A 319 0.67 -4.00 11.81
CA ASP A 319 0.51 -2.86 10.92
C ASP A 319 0.10 -1.60 11.70
N ASP A 320 0.50 -0.42 11.23
CA ASP A 320 0.07 0.85 11.83
C ASP A 320 -1.42 1.11 11.50
N PRO A 321 -2.32 1.15 12.50
CA PRO A 321 -3.77 1.21 12.25
C PRO A 321 -4.21 2.52 11.61
N PHE A 322 -3.43 3.59 11.69
CA PHE A 322 -3.75 4.88 11.05
C PHE A 322 -3.22 4.95 9.62
N ARG A 323 -2.23 4.13 9.23
CA ARG A 323 -1.66 4.22 7.88
C ARG A 323 -2.57 3.57 6.85
N LYS A 324 -3.08 4.34 5.88
CA LYS A 324 -3.82 3.80 4.73
C LYS A 324 -3.01 2.67 4.06
N PRO A 325 -3.61 1.49 3.80
CA PRO A 325 -5.05 1.26 3.72
C PRO A 325 -5.80 0.98 5.03
N GLN A 326 -5.15 0.99 6.20
CA GLN A 326 -5.83 0.74 7.47
C GLN A 326 -6.83 1.87 7.82
N PRO A 327 -8.05 1.55 8.32
CA PRO A 327 -9.15 2.51 8.47
C PRO A 327 -9.07 3.37 9.74
N GLY A 328 -7.99 3.33 10.53
CA GLY A 328 -7.94 3.95 11.86
C GLY A 328 -8.04 5.48 11.87
N MET A 329 -7.68 6.18 10.78
CA MET A 329 -7.96 7.62 10.68
C MET A 329 -9.46 7.90 10.48
N TRP A 330 -10.15 7.07 9.69
CA TRP A 330 -11.60 7.19 9.51
C TRP A 330 -12.32 6.94 10.82
N LYS A 331 -12.01 5.84 11.51
CA LYS A 331 -12.57 5.53 12.83
C LYS A 331 -12.40 6.69 13.81
N LEU A 332 -11.19 7.22 13.94
CA LEU A 332 -10.91 8.37 14.80
C LEU A 332 -11.80 9.57 14.44
N MET A 333 -11.97 9.87 13.14
CA MET A 333 -12.82 10.96 12.66
C MET A 333 -14.30 10.74 13.02
N GLU A 334 -14.82 9.54 12.77
CA GLU A 334 -16.21 9.16 13.03
C GLU A 334 -16.52 9.13 14.53
N GLU A 335 -15.70 8.42 15.31
CA GLU A 335 -15.86 8.21 16.76
C GLU A 335 -15.67 9.50 17.58
N HIS A 336 -14.85 10.46 17.14
CA HIS A 336 -14.44 11.61 17.96
C HIS A 336 -14.52 13.00 17.30
N PHE A 337 -14.62 13.11 15.97
CA PHE A 337 -14.64 14.40 15.24
C PHE A 337 -15.92 14.65 14.44
N ASN A 338 -16.93 13.78 14.57
CA ASN A 338 -18.24 13.94 13.93
C ASN A 338 -19.43 13.99 14.90
N SER A 339 -19.19 14.27 16.20
CA SER A 339 -20.23 14.47 17.22
C SER A 339 -21.28 13.35 17.34
N SER A 340 -20.89 12.10 17.09
CA SER A 340 -21.79 10.92 17.03
C SER A 340 -22.88 10.98 15.95
N ILE A 341 -22.75 11.85 14.94
CA ILE A 341 -23.58 11.80 13.73
C ILE A 341 -23.12 10.60 12.90
N ALA A 342 -24.02 9.64 12.70
CA ALA A 342 -23.79 8.48 11.85
C ALA A 342 -23.56 8.91 10.39
N VAL A 343 -22.61 8.27 9.72
CA VAL A 343 -22.28 8.60 8.32
C VAL A 343 -23.18 7.84 7.35
N ASP A 344 -23.77 8.57 6.41
CA ASP A 344 -24.38 8.01 5.20
C ASP A 344 -23.26 7.57 4.25
N MET A 345 -23.05 6.25 4.17
CA MET A 345 -22.00 5.65 3.35
C MET A 345 -22.30 5.63 1.85
N ASP A 346 -23.58 5.75 1.45
CA ASP A 346 -23.99 5.79 0.04
C ASP A 346 -23.82 7.19 -0.56
N GLN A 347 -23.92 8.24 0.27
CA GLN A 347 -23.63 9.63 -0.09
C GLN A 347 -22.16 10.03 0.16
N SER A 348 -21.46 9.37 1.07
CA SER A 348 -20.05 9.68 1.38
C SER A 348 -19.07 9.02 0.41
N PHE A 349 -17.89 9.64 0.22
CA PHE A 349 -16.91 9.15 -0.75
C PHE A 349 -15.45 9.47 -0.39
N TYR A 350 -14.53 8.73 -1.02
CA TYR A 350 -13.08 8.97 -0.96
C TYR A 350 -12.49 9.26 -2.35
N VAL A 351 -11.57 10.23 -2.43
CA VAL A 351 -10.82 10.57 -3.65
C VAL A 351 -9.31 10.47 -3.40
N GLY A 352 -8.57 9.72 -4.21
CA GLY A 352 -7.13 9.51 -4.03
C GLY A 352 -6.41 9.01 -5.29
N ASP A 353 -5.11 9.25 -5.42
CA ASP A 353 -4.32 8.84 -6.60
C ASP A 353 -3.87 7.37 -6.53
N ALA A 354 -3.77 6.80 -5.32
CA ALA A 354 -3.30 5.43 -5.09
C ALA A 354 -4.39 4.39 -5.36
N ALA A 355 -4.83 4.31 -6.61
CA ALA A 355 -5.90 3.45 -7.09
C ALA A 355 -5.42 2.09 -7.65
N GLY A 356 -4.13 1.75 -7.51
CA GLY A 356 -3.57 0.47 -7.96
C GLY A 356 -3.47 0.31 -9.49
N ARG A 357 -3.64 1.38 -10.26
CA ARG A 357 -3.46 1.39 -11.72
C ARG A 357 -1.98 1.21 -12.07
N THR A 358 -1.67 0.83 -13.31
CA THR A 358 -0.31 0.43 -13.74
C THR A 358 0.80 1.46 -13.52
N ASN A 359 0.48 2.74 -13.34
CA ASN A 359 1.43 3.81 -13.06
C ASN A 359 1.25 4.47 -11.67
N ASP A 360 0.31 3.99 -10.86
CA ASP A 360 0.07 4.55 -9.52
C ASP A 360 1.20 4.14 -8.57
N HIS A 361 1.48 5.00 -7.59
CA HIS A 361 2.59 4.78 -6.66
C HIS A 361 2.28 3.67 -5.62
N SER A 362 0.99 3.41 -5.37
CA SER A 362 0.47 2.31 -4.53
C SER A 362 -1.03 2.07 -4.81
N ASP A 363 -1.64 1.14 -4.06
CA ASP A 363 -3.08 0.88 -4.05
C ASP A 363 -3.73 1.25 -2.69
N ALA A 364 -3.09 2.15 -1.94
CA ALA A 364 -3.44 2.47 -0.55
C ALA A 364 -4.76 3.25 -0.40
N ASP A 365 -5.20 3.97 -1.43
CA ASP A 365 -6.38 4.86 -1.35
C ASP A 365 -7.66 4.10 -1.71
N ILE A 366 -7.63 3.33 -2.79
CA ILE A 366 -8.76 2.46 -3.14
C ILE A 366 -9.00 1.42 -2.03
N LYS A 367 -7.95 0.81 -1.48
CA LYS A 367 -8.08 -0.14 -0.36
C LYS A 367 -8.49 0.52 0.96
N PHE A 368 -8.19 1.80 1.17
CA PHE A 368 -8.72 2.55 2.32
C PHE A 368 -10.23 2.76 2.16
N ALA A 369 -10.69 3.15 0.96
CA ALA A 369 -12.11 3.27 0.66
C ALA A 369 -12.84 1.92 0.80
N GLU A 370 -12.29 0.83 0.26
CA GLU A 370 -12.80 -0.54 0.42
C GLU A 370 -12.86 -0.98 1.90
N ALA A 371 -11.83 -0.69 2.70
CA ALA A 371 -11.76 -1.07 4.11
C ALA A 371 -12.70 -0.27 5.03
N VAL A 372 -13.15 0.90 4.57
CA VAL A 372 -14.16 1.73 5.27
C VAL A 372 -15.57 1.47 4.73
N GLY A 373 -15.72 1.09 3.45
CA GLY A 373 -17.00 0.96 2.76
C GLY A 373 -17.43 2.21 1.99
N LEU A 374 -16.50 3.10 1.63
CA LEU A 374 -16.77 4.32 0.87
C LEU A 374 -16.79 4.09 -0.64
N LYS A 375 -17.61 4.86 -1.35
CA LYS A 375 -17.48 5.02 -2.79
C LYS A 375 -16.15 5.70 -3.14
N PHE A 376 -15.41 5.16 -4.10
CA PHE A 376 -14.09 5.67 -4.49
C PHE A 376 -14.11 6.38 -5.86
N TYR A 377 -13.32 7.45 -6.00
CA TYR A 377 -13.05 8.15 -7.25
C TYR A 377 -11.55 8.46 -7.40
N VAL A 378 -11.07 8.60 -8.64
CA VAL A 378 -9.71 9.12 -8.90
C VAL A 378 -9.72 10.64 -9.19
N PRO A 379 -8.62 11.37 -8.95
CA PRO A 379 -8.61 12.83 -9.04
C PRO A 379 -8.90 13.36 -10.45
N GLU A 380 -8.46 12.60 -11.47
CA GLU A 380 -8.68 12.87 -12.91
C GLU A 380 -10.17 12.96 -13.23
N GLU A 381 -10.97 12.05 -12.68
CA GLU A 381 -12.41 11.93 -12.92
C GLU A 381 -13.18 12.94 -12.05
N PHE A 382 -12.82 13.06 -10.77
CA PHE A 382 -13.53 13.91 -9.83
C PHE A 382 -13.30 15.41 -10.08
N PHE A 383 -12.05 15.82 -10.31
CA PHE A 383 -11.69 17.23 -10.47
C PHE A 383 -11.48 17.65 -11.92
N GLY A 384 -10.91 16.80 -12.77
CA GLY A 384 -10.44 17.12 -14.14
C GLY A 384 -11.51 17.48 -15.17
N GLY A 385 -12.80 17.42 -14.81
CA GLY A 385 -13.95 17.72 -15.68
C GLY A 385 -14.18 19.19 -16.06
N ILE A 386 -13.17 20.07 -15.99
CA ILE A 386 -13.24 21.46 -16.49
C ILE A 386 -12.17 21.65 -17.57
N LYS A 387 -12.59 22.17 -18.75
CA LYS A 387 -11.76 22.48 -19.93
C LYS A 387 -12.09 23.87 -20.45
#